data_AF-A0A7Y4TNU2-F1
#
_entry.id   AF-A0A7Y4TNU2-F1
#
_cell.length_a   1.000
_cell.length_b   1.000
_cell.length_c   1.000
_cell.angle_alpha   90.00
_cell.angle_beta   90.00
_cell.angle_gamma   90.00
#
_symmetry.space_group_name_H-M   'P 1'
#
loop_
_entity.id
_entity.type
_entity.pdbx_description
1 polymer ?
#
loop_
_entity_poly.entity_id
_entity_poly.type
_entity_poly.pdbx_seq_one_letter_code
_entity_poly.pdbx_strand_id
1 'polypeptide(L)'
;LNKADVERSPAEILEKVFGPFKNVVEERKVAEFFDKLTSNRGWHGEREKAVVSRFVKLRKLLEANLTDLALLRAGRVRIDIFVFGFDGQGNAAGIRTKSVET
;
A
#
# COMPACT_ATOMS: atom_id res chain seq x y z
N LEU A 1 -1.43 1.25 -19.01
CA LEU A 1 -2.81 1.02 -18.54
C LEU A 1 -3.57 2.29 -18.91
N ASN A 2 -4.69 2.19 -19.62
CA ASN A 2 -5.41 3.38 -20.15
C ASN A 2 -6.55 3.74 -19.18
N LYS A 3 -7.09 4.96 -19.30
CA LYS A 3 -8.18 5.54 -18.48
C LYS A 3 -9.45 4.66 -18.35
N ALA A 4 -9.61 3.64 -19.20
CA ALA A 4 -10.67 2.63 -19.11
C ALA A 4 -10.41 1.51 -18.06
N ASP A 5 -9.20 1.42 -17.51
CA ASP A 5 -8.85 0.48 -16.44
C ASP A 5 -9.37 0.96 -15.06
N VAL A 6 -9.90 2.19 -14.97
CA VAL A 6 -10.42 2.83 -13.75
C VAL A 6 -11.78 2.27 -13.31
N GLU A 7 -12.50 1.57 -14.20
CA GLU A 7 -13.74 0.84 -13.84
C GLU A 7 -13.47 -0.58 -13.28
N ARG A 8 -12.21 -1.04 -13.26
CA ARG A 8 -11.87 -2.36 -12.73
C ARG A 8 -11.68 -2.31 -11.21
N SER A 9 -12.05 -3.39 -10.55
CA SER A 9 -11.80 -3.55 -9.12
C SER A 9 -10.29 -3.50 -8.84
N PRO A 10 -9.85 -2.94 -7.70
CA PRO A 10 -8.43 -2.90 -7.33
C PRO A 10 -7.72 -4.26 -7.44
N ALA A 11 -8.44 -5.36 -7.16
CA ALA A 11 -7.94 -6.73 -7.26
C ALA A 11 -7.55 -7.14 -8.69
N GLU A 12 -8.33 -6.75 -9.71
CA GLU A 12 -8.03 -7.05 -11.12
C GLU A 12 -6.79 -6.28 -11.60
N ILE A 13 -6.64 -5.03 -11.17
CA ILE A 13 -5.43 -4.23 -11.44
C ILE A 13 -4.22 -4.92 -10.82
N LEU A 14 -4.36 -5.39 -9.57
CA LEU A 14 -3.29 -6.09 -8.86
C LEU A 14 -2.86 -7.36 -9.59
N GLU A 15 -3.82 -8.20 -10.01
CA GLU A 15 -3.53 -9.44 -10.72
C GLU A 15 -2.81 -9.17 -12.05
N LYS A 16 -3.23 -8.13 -12.78
CA LYS A 16 -2.59 -7.74 -14.04
C LYS A 16 -1.17 -7.20 -13.86
N VAL A 17 -0.90 -6.47 -12.77
CA VAL A 17 0.40 -5.81 -12.51
C VAL A 17 1.40 -6.75 -11.84
N PHE A 18 0.93 -7.60 -10.91
CA PHE A 18 1.80 -8.39 -10.04
C PHE A 18 1.65 -9.91 -10.22
N GLY A 19 0.71 -10.36 -11.06
CA GLY A 19 0.45 -11.77 -11.35
C GLY A 19 -0.63 -12.39 -10.46
N PRO A 20 -0.95 -13.68 -10.69
CA PRO A 20 -2.03 -14.36 -9.99
C PRO A 20 -1.73 -14.57 -8.50
N PHE A 21 -2.68 -14.19 -7.64
CA PHE A 21 -2.63 -14.42 -6.21
C PHE A 21 -3.46 -15.64 -5.85
N LYS A 22 -2.84 -16.65 -5.23
CA LYS A 22 -3.55 -17.86 -4.76
C LYS A 22 -4.40 -17.64 -3.50
N ASN A 23 -4.35 -16.44 -2.91
CA ASN A 23 -4.82 -16.19 -1.56
C ASN A 23 -5.90 -15.10 -1.53
N VAL A 24 -6.66 -15.07 -0.43
CA VAL A 24 -7.65 -14.02 -0.13
C VAL A 24 -7.00 -12.64 -0.29
N VAL A 25 -7.65 -11.79 -1.09
CA VAL A 25 -7.30 -10.39 -1.28
C VAL A 25 -8.28 -9.56 -0.45
N GLU A 26 -7.76 -8.80 0.50
CA GLU A 26 -8.52 -7.84 1.29
C GLU A 26 -8.12 -6.41 0.93
N GLU A 27 -9.11 -5.57 0.69
CA GLU A 27 -8.91 -4.13 0.58
C GLU A 27 -8.95 -3.48 1.97
N ARG A 28 -8.03 -2.54 2.22
CA ARG A 28 -8.04 -1.69 3.43
C ARG A 28 -7.85 -0.24 3.04
N LYS A 29 -8.28 0.66 3.93
CA LYS A 29 -8.02 2.08 3.74
C LYS A 29 -6.53 2.38 3.92
N VAL A 30 -5.96 3.05 2.93
CA VAL A 30 -4.57 3.51 2.93
C VAL A 30 -4.27 4.35 4.17
N ALA A 31 -5.16 5.28 4.52
CA ALA A 31 -5.04 6.12 5.70
C ALA A 31 -4.91 5.30 7.00
N GLU A 32 -5.83 4.36 7.24
CA GLU A 32 -5.83 3.52 8.45
C GLU A 32 -4.56 2.65 8.56
N PHE A 33 -4.01 2.20 7.43
CA PHE A 33 -2.74 1.47 7.43
C PHE A 33 -1.57 2.38 7.81
N PHE A 34 -1.44 3.55 7.17
CA PHE A 34 -0.35 4.46 7.47
C PHE A 34 -0.44 5.07 8.86
N ASP A 35 -1.64 5.39 9.36
CA ASP A 35 -1.82 5.96 10.70
C ASP A 35 -1.19 5.05 11.77
N LYS A 36 -1.27 3.73 11.62
CA LYS A 36 -0.62 2.76 12.52
C LYS A 36 0.91 2.84 12.46
N LEU A 37 1.48 3.14 11.29
CA LEU A 37 2.93 3.18 11.03
C LEU A 37 3.54 4.57 11.30
N THR A 38 2.72 5.63 11.25
CA THR A 38 3.15 7.01 11.45
C THR A 38 2.85 7.54 12.85
N SER A 39 2.13 6.77 13.67
CA SER A 39 1.85 7.13 15.07
C SER A 39 3.11 7.03 15.93
N ASN A 40 3.54 8.16 16.48
CA ASN A 40 4.56 8.18 17.52
C ASN A 40 3.94 7.71 18.85
N ARG A 41 4.63 6.82 19.56
CA ARG A 41 4.18 6.30 20.85
C ARG A 41 5.20 6.68 21.91
N GLY A 42 4.73 6.99 23.12
CA GLY A 42 5.60 7.47 24.21
C GLY A 42 6.71 6.50 24.61
N TRP A 43 6.58 5.22 24.26
CA TRP A 43 7.56 4.16 24.51
C TRP A 43 8.56 3.94 23.36
N HIS A 44 8.47 4.71 22.26
CA HIS A 44 9.43 4.60 21.15
C HIS A 44 10.80 5.19 21.52
N GLY A 45 11.85 4.41 21.29
CA GLY A 45 13.22 4.90 21.28
C GLY A 45 13.57 5.61 19.97
N GLU A 46 14.82 6.06 19.84
CA GLU A 46 15.29 6.82 18.67
C GLU A 46 15.20 6.01 17.37
N ARG A 47 15.42 4.69 17.43
CA ARG A 47 15.30 3.81 16.26
C ARG A 47 13.86 3.74 15.76
N GLU A 48 12.91 3.55 16.67
CA GLU A 48 11.49 3.47 16.33
C GLU A 48 10.99 4.83 15.79
N LYS A 49 11.41 5.95 16.39
CA LYS A 49 11.09 7.30 15.87
C LYS A 49 11.66 7.53 14.47
N ALA A 50 12.87 7.05 14.20
CA ALA A 50 13.46 7.14 12.85
C ALA A 50 12.67 6.32 11.84
N VAL A 51 12.16 5.14 12.22
CA VAL A 51 11.26 4.33 11.38
C VAL A 51 9.94 5.05 11.12
N VAL A 52 9.30 5.60 12.16
CA VAL A 52 8.07 6.42 12.02
C VAL A 52 8.29 7.58 11.04
N SER A 53 9.41 8.30 11.16
CA SER A 53 9.76 9.40 10.26
C SER A 53 9.88 8.94 8.80
N ARG A 54 10.47 7.77 8.55
CA ARG A 54 10.54 7.18 7.20
C ARG A 54 9.16 6.86 6.65
N PHE A 55 8.26 6.30 7.44
CA PHE A 55 6.89 6.02 6.99
C PHE A 55 6.08 7.29 6.73
N VAL A 56 6.27 8.35 7.52
CA VAL A 56 5.66 9.67 7.25
C VAL A 56 6.12 10.20 5.90
N LYS A 57 7.41 10.13 5.59
CA LYS A 57 7.95 10.56 4.29
C LYS A 57 7.44 9.71 3.14
N LEU A 58 7.36 8.38 3.33
CA LEU A 58 6.84 7.45 2.33
C LEU A 58 5.37 7.74 2.00
N ARG A 59 4.53 7.93 3.03
CA ARG A 59 3.12 8.31 2.86
C ARG A 59 2.99 9.56 2.01
N LYS A 60 3.71 10.64 2.38
CA LYS A 60 3.71 11.91 1.63
C LYS A 60 4.17 11.74 0.19
N LEU A 61 5.20 10.93 -0.07
CA LEU A 61 5.68 10.67 -1.41
C LEU A 61 4.59 10.00 -2.28
N LEU A 62 3.90 8.99 -1.74
CA LEU A 62 2.82 8.31 -2.44
C LEU A 62 1.64 9.26 -2.70
N GLU A 63 1.16 9.96 -1.67
CA GLU A 63 0.05 10.91 -1.77
C GLU A 63 0.33 12.09 -2.72
N ALA A 64 1.59 12.50 -2.86
CA ALA A 64 1.98 13.61 -3.74
C ALA A 64 2.13 13.19 -5.21
N ASN A 65 2.38 11.91 -5.49
CA ASN A 65 2.72 11.45 -6.85
C ASN A 65 1.66 10.53 -7.46
N LEU A 66 0.76 9.98 -6.64
CA LEU A 66 -0.22 8.98 -7.07
C LEU A 66 -1.64 9.43 -6.73
N THR A 67 -2.56 9.25 -7.68
CA THR A 67 -4.00 9.39 -7.46
C THR A 67 -4.63 8.02 -7.19
N ASP A 68 -5.86 8.03 -6.65
CA ASP A 68 -6.67 6.83 -6.44
C ASP A 68 -5.94 5.72 -5.67
N LEU A 69 -5.24 6.14 -4.60
CA LEU A 69 -4.46 5.22 -3.77
C LEU A 69 -5.36 4.12 -3.17
N ALA A 70 -5.00 2.87 -3.45
CA ALA A 70 -5.60 1.67 -2.91
C ALA A 70 -4.57 0.85 -2.13
N LEU A 71 -5.06 0.08 -1.15
CA LEU A 71 -4.25 -0.88 -0.41
C LEU A 71 -4.88 -2.26 -0.44
N LEU A 72 -4.11 -3.24 -0.92
CA LEU A 72 -4.51 -4.64 -0.98
C LEU A 72 -3.58 -5.51 -0.16
N ARG A 73 -4.17 -6.49 0.52
CA ARG A 73 -3.47 -7.50 1.33
C ARG A 73 -3.78 -8.87 0.76
N ALA A 74 -2.76 -9.62 0.37
CA ALA A 74 -2.90 -10.95 -0.19
C ALA A 74 -2.18 -11.99 0.68
N GLY A 75 -2.93 -12.92 1.27
CA GLY A 75 -2.38 -13.94 2.17
C GLY A 75 -3.05 -13.97 3.55
N ARG A 76 -2.68 -14.98 4.36
CA ARG A 76 -3.16 -15.14 5.74
C ARG A 76 -2.04 -15.03 6.77
N VAL A 77 -1.00 -15.87 6.65
CA VAL A 77 0.16 -15.86 7.56
C VAL A 77 1.30 -15.02 7.00
N ARG A 78 1.67 -15.25 5.74
CA ARG A 78 2.60 -14.39 4.98
C ARG A 78 1.76 -13.53 4.06
N ILE A 79 1.64 -12.26 4.42
CA ILE A 79 0.74 -11.32 3.77
C ILE A 79 1.59 -10.39 2.89
N ASP A 80 1.36 -10.43 1.59
CA ASP A 80 1.84 -9.40 0.68
C ASP A 80 0.91 -8.19 0.75
N ILE A 81 1.48 -7.01 1.03
CA ILE A 81 0.75 -5.76 1.13
C ILE A 81 1.18 -4.88 -0.04
N PHE A 82 0.21 -4.42 -0.82
CA PHE A 82 0.39 -3.54 -1.96
C PHE A 82 -0.24 -2.21 -1.65
N VAL A 83 0.50 -1.12 -1.85
CA VAL A 83 -0.04 0.24 -1.87
C VAL A 83 0.25 0.79 -3.24
N PHE A 84 -0.79 1.10 -4.01
CA PHE A 84 -0.64 1.54 -5.39
C PHE A 84 -1.70 2.57 -5.76
N GLY A 85 -1.42 3.32 -6.82
CA GLY A 85 -2.33 4.28 -7.44
C GLY A 85 -1.86 4.56 -8.86
N PHE A 86 -2.27 5.69 -9.42
CA PHE A 86 -1.89 6.09 -10.78
C PHE A 86 -1.00 7.32 -10.77
N ASP A 87 0.09 7.29 -11.53
CA ASP A 87 0.95 8.45 -11.73
C ASP A 87 0.29 9.50 -12.65
N GLY A 88 0.95 10.65 -12.84
CA GLY A 88 0.46 11.73 -13.72
C GLY A 88 0.29 11.34 -15.20
N GLN A 89 0.79 10.17 -15.61
CA GLN A 89 0.62 9.61 -16.96
C GLN A 89 -0.47 8.53 -17.00
N GLY A 90 -1.12 8.21 -15.88
CA GLY A 90 -2.13 7.16 -15.76
C GLY A 90 -1.55 5.75 -15.63
N ASN A 91 -0.25 5.61 -15.37
CA ASN A 91 0.36 4.30 -15.14
C ASN A 91 0.19 3.87 -13.69
N ALA A 92 -0.12 2.59 -13.47
CA ALA A 92 -0.15 2.03 -12.14
C ALA A 92 1.27 2.00 -11.54
N ALA A 93 1.43 2.58 -10.36
CA ALA A 93 2.70 2.62 -9.63
C ALA A 93 2.45 2.50 -8.13
N GLY A 94 3.45 2.05 -7.38
CA GLY A 94 3.29 1.80 -5.96
C GLY A 94 4.44 1.02 -5.33
N ILE A 95 4.18 0.47 -4.15
CA ILE A 95 5.11 -0.33 -3.37
C ILE A 95 4.49 -1.68 -2.99
N ARG A 96 5.36 -2.67 -2.82
CA ARG A 96 5.04 -3.96 -2.23
C ARG A 96 5.84 -4.14 -0.95
N THR A 97 5.18 -4.55 0.12
CA THR A 97 5.83 -4.97 1.37
C THR A 97 5.25 -6.30 1.84
N LYS A 98 5.89 -6.92 2.83
CA LYS A 98 5.46 -8.19 3.42
C LYS A 98 5.22 -8.01 4.92
N SER A 99 4.17 -8.65 5.42
CA SER A 99 3.88 -8.82 6.84
C SER A 99 3.81 -10.30 7.19
N VAL A 100 4.16 -10.64 8.42
CA VAL A 100 3.91 -11.95 9.00
C VAL A 100 2.95 -11.77 10.17
N GLU A 101 1.81 -12.43 10.11
CA GLU A 101 0.77 -12.39 11.15
C GLU A 101 0.53 -13.82 11.65
N THR A 102 0.60 -14.00 12.97
CA THR A 102 0.56 -15.31 13.66
C THR A 102 -0.52 -15.32 14.72
#